data_AF-A0A2X3F3X7-F1
#
_entry.id   AF-A0A2X3F3X7-F1
#
_cell.length_a   1.000
_cell.length_b   1.000
_cell.length_c   1.000
_cell.angle_alpha   90.00
_cell.angle_beta   90.00
_cell.angle_gamma   90.00
#
_symmetry.space_group_name_H-M   'P 1'
#
loop_
_entity.id
_entity.type
_entity.pdbx_description
1 polymer ?
#
loop_
_entity_poly.entity_id
_entity_poly.type
_entity_poly.pdbx_seq_one_letter_code
_entity_poly.pdbx_strand_id
1 'polypeptide(L)'
;MPSFGPEPGGVSATIEYAVVALGVTDIVICGHSNCGAMKAIATCQCLEPMPAVSHWLRYADAAKAVVEKKTWASETDKVNGMVQENVIAQLNNIKTHPSVAVGLRDHTLRLHGWFYDIETGDIQALDKNTKSFVSLSENPDVFFE
;
A
#
# COMPACT_ATOMS: atom_id res chain seq x y z
N MET A 1 0.06 -2.87 6.54
CA MET A 1 -0.82 -2.42 7.63
C MET A 1 -1.89 -3.48 7.83
N PRO A 2 -2.13 -3.94 9.06
CA PRO A 2 -3.25 -4.81 9.38
C PRO A 2 -4.56 -4.13 9.00
N SER A 3 -5.58 -4.92 8.67
CA SER A 3 -6.96 -4.45 8.77
C SER A 3 -7.25 -4.06 10.23
N PHE A 4 -8.18 -3.13 10.45
CA PHE A 4 -8.54 -2.68 11.78
C PHE A 4 -9.06 -3.86 12.63
N GLY A 5 -8.58 -3.94 13.88
CA GLY A 5 -8.81 -5.09 14.75
C GLY A 5 -8.80 -4.72 16.23
N PRO A 6 -9.10 -5.69 17.11
CA PRO A 6 -9.33 -5.45 18.54
C PRO A 6 -8.10 -4.98 19.32
N GLU A 7 -6.90 -5.19 18.79
CA GLU A 7 -5.64 -4.68 19.35
C GLU A 7 -5.04 -3.65 18.39
N PRO A 8 -5.43 -2.36 18.49
CA PRO A 8 -4.89 -1.32 17.63
C PRO A 8 -3.40 -1.11 17.93
N GLY A 9 -2.55 -1.53 16.99
CA GLY A 9 -1.11 -1.26 17.04
C GLY A 9 -0.76 0.20 16.74
N GLY A 10 0.54 0.55 16.82
CA GLY A 10 1.00 1.93 16.63
C GLY A 10 0.53 2.60 15.33
N VAL A 11 0.40 1.82 14.25
CA VAL A 11 -0.19 2.25 12.97
C VAL A 11 -1.60 2.82 13.14
N SER A 12 -2.46 2.13 13.88
CA SER A 12 -3.86 2.52 14.06
C SER A 12 -3.94 3.82 14.84
N ALA A 13 -3.16 3.92 15.92
CA ALA A 13 -3.08 5.15 16.73
C ALA A 13 -2.57 6.35 15.90
N THR A 14 -1.57 6.15 15.03
CA THR A 14 -1.08 7.19 14.13
C THR A 14 -2.17 7.66 13.16
N ILE A 15 -2.92 6.74 12.56
CA ILE A 15 -4.01 7.07 11.63
C ILE A 15 -5.12 7.83 12.36
N GLU A 16 -5.53 7.34 13.53
CA GLU A 16 -6.57 7.99 14.33
C GLU A 16 -6.17 9.41 14.72
N TYR A 17 -4.94 9.61 15.20
CA TYR A 17 -4.46 10.93 15.58
C TYR A 17 -4.39 11.88 14.37
N ALA A 18 -3.86 11.41 13.24
CA ALA A 18 -3.77 12.22 12.03
C ALA A 18 -5.16 12.67 11.55
N VAL A 19 -6.14 11.76 11.50
CA VAL A 19 -7.48 12.07 10.98
C VAL A 19 -8.30 12.86 12.00
N VAL A 20 -8.36 12.40 13.25
CA VAL A 20 -9.30 12.94 14.25
C VAL A 20 -8.73 14.16 14.97
N ALA A 21 -7.45 14.14 15.34
CA ALA A 21 -6.84 15.23 16.10
C ALA A 21 -6.25 16.32 15.19
N LEU A 22 -5.63 15.95 14.07
CA LEU A 22 -4.99 16.91 13.16
C LEU A 22 -5.86 17.32 11.97
N GLY A 23 -6.93 16.57 11.67
CA GLY A 23 -7.83 16.90 10.56
C GLY A 23 -7.16 16.82 9.18
N VAL A 24 -6.24 15.87 8.97
CA VAL A 24 -5.62 15.67 7.64
C VAL A 24 -6.68 15.30 6.60
N THR A 25 -6.53 15.82 5.40
CA THR A 25 -7.44 15.59 4.27
C THR A 25 -6.94 14.51 3.31
N ASP A 26 -5.68 14.08 3.45
CA ASP A 26 -5.01 13.20 2.50
C ASP A 26 -4.16 12.16 3.23
N ILE A 27 -4.32 10.90 2.86
CA ILE A 27 -3.46 9.80 3.31
C ILE A 27 -2.83 9.14 2.08
N VAL A 28 -1.51 9.00 2.12
CA VAL A 28 -0.75 8.34 1.07
C VAL A 28 -0.23 6.98 1.57
N ILE A 29 -0.61 5.91 0.88
CA ILE A 29 0.04 4.61 0.97
C ILE A 29 1.12 4.56 -0.11
N CYS A 30 2.37 4.75 0.29
CA CYS A 30 3.51 4.79 -0.63
C CYS A 30 4.32 3.50 -0.54
N GLY A 31 4.35 2.73 -1.63
CA GLY A 31 5.34 1.68 -1.88
C GLY A 31 6.54 2.26 -2.64
N HIS A 32 7.63 1.50 -2.74
CA HIS A 32 8.82 1.97 -3.43
C HIS A 32 9.56 0.85 -4.18
N SER A 33 10.32 1.22 -5.22
CA SER A 33 11.23 0.30 -5.91
C SER A 33 12.27 -0.27 -4.94
N ASN A 34 12.81 -1.46 -5.25
CA ASN A 34 13.80 -2.15 -4.42
C ASN A 34 13.35 -2.45 -2.97
N CYS A 35 12.03 -2.56 -2.71
CA CYS A 35 11.52 -2.93 -1.39
C CYS A 35 11.93 -4.36 -1.00
N GLY A 36 12.86 -4.48 -0.04
CA GLY A 36 13.37 -5.78 0.43
C GLY A 36 12.29 -6.71 0.97
N ALA A 37 11.28 -6.17 1.65
CA ALA A 37 10.14 -6.95 2.14
C ALA A 37 9.33 -7.56 0.99
N MET A 38 9.02 -6.77 -0.05
CA MET A 38 8.26 -7.27 -1.21
C MET A 38 9.12 -8.20 -2.07
N LYS A 39 10.44 -7.96 -2.16
CA LYS A 39 11.38 -8.90 -2.78
C LYS A 39 11.38 -10.26 -2.09
N ALA A 40 11.44 -10.27 -0.75
CA ALA A 40 11.39 -11.51 0.03
C ALA A 40 10.12 -12.32 -0.25
N ILE A 41 8.97 -11.66 -0.38
CA ILE A 41 7.70 -12.31 -0.74
C ILE A 41 7.72 -12.81 -2.19
N ALA A 42 8.09 -11.94 -3.15
CA ALA A 42 8.04 -12.23 -4.58
C ALA A 42 8.97 -13.37 -5.01
N THR A 43 10.08 -13.55 -4.26
CA THR A 43 11.12 -14.56 -4.52
C THR A 43 11.10 -15.72 -3.53
N CYS A 44 10.10 -15.79 -2.64
CA CYS A 44 9.95 -16.84 -1.63
C CYS A 44 11.21 -17.04 -0.76
N GLN A 45 11.83 -15.95 -0.31
CA GLN A 45 13.00 -16.03 0.57
C GLN A 45 12.64 -16.68 1.92
N CYS A 46 13.60 -17.42 2.48
CA CYS A 46 13.45 -17.99 3.81
C CYS A 46 13.47 -16.88 4.87
N LEU A 47 12.39 -16.81 5.65
CA LEU A 47 12.22 -15.84 6.75
C LEU A 47 12.27 -16.50 8.14
N GLU A 48 12.68 -17.76 8.25
CA GLU A 48 12.74 -18.49 9.54
C GLU A 48 13.46 -17.72 10.66
N PRO A 49 14.60 -17.04 10.42
CA PRO A 49 15.29 -16.27 11.47
C PRO A 49 14.52 -15.03 11.93
N MET A 50 13.42 -14.65 11.26
CA MET A 50 12.68 -13.41 11.49
C MET A 50 11.17 -13.67 11.63
N PRO A 51 10.73 -14.41 12.68
CA PRO A 51 9.32 -14.83 12.81
C PRO A 51 8.33 -13.66 12.92
N ALA A 52 8.71 -12.56 13.57
CA ALA A 52 7.87 -11.37 13.65
C ALA A 52 7.66 -10.71 12.27
N VAL A 53 8.72 -10.67 11.45
CA VAL A 53 8.65 -10.14 10.07
C VAL A 53 7.80 -11.08 9.21
N SER A 54 8.04 -12.39 9.29
CA SER A 54 7.24 -13.38 8.57
C SER A 54 5.74 -13.26 8.89
N HIS A 55 5.39 -13.11 10.17
CA HIS A 55 4.01 -12.90 10.59
C HIS A 55 3.43 -11.59 10.03
N TRP A 56 4.18 -10.50 10.11
CA TRP A 56 3.76 -9.19 9.60
C TRP A 56 3.54 -9.18 8.08
N LEU A 57 4.37 -9.88 7.32
CA LEU A 57 4.28 -9.91 5.86
C LEU A 57 3.02 -10.63 5.33
N ARG A 58 2.29 -11.35 6.18
CA ARG A 58 0.98 -11.93 5.81
C ARG A 58 -0.05 -10.88 5.40
N TYR A 59 0.09 -9.63 5.84
CA TYR A 59 -0.78 -8.54 5.36
C TYR A 59 -0.61 -8.19 3.88
N ALA A 60 0.36 -8.81 3.19
CA ALA A 60 0.55 -8.75 1.75
C ALA A 60 0.08 -10.03 1.02
N ASP A 61 -0.54 -11.00 1.71
CA ASP A 61 -0.98 -12.27 1.09
C ASP A 61 -1.98 -12.04 -0.06
N ALA A 62 -2.86 -11.04 0.07
CA ALA A 62 -3.79 -10.65 -0.99
C ALA A 62 -3.04 -10.17 -2.25
N ALA A 63 -1.99 -9.37 -2.08
CA ALA A 63 -1.14 -8.92 -3.17
C ALA A 63 -0.38 -10.09 -3.80
N LYS A 64 0.20 -10.96 -2.97
CA LYS A 64 0.90 -12.17 -3.42
C LYS A 64 0.01 -13.04 -4.31
N ALA A 65 -1.22 -13.29 -3.89
CA ALA A 65 -2.18 -14.09 -4.65
C ALA A 65 -2.55 -13.49 -6.02
N VAL A 66 -2.46 -12.17 -6.19
CA VAL A 66 -2.65 -11.51 -7.48
C VAL A 66 -1.40 -11.63 -8.35
N VAL A 67 -0.22 -11.39 -7.77
CA VAL A 67 1.08 -11.44 -8.47
C VAL A 67 1.38 -12.85 -8.98
N GLU A 68 1.06 -13.88 -8.21
CA GLU A 68 1.30 -15.29 -8.59
C GLU A 68 0.44 -15.77 -9.76
N LYS A 69 -0.65 -15.06 -10.10
CA LYS A 69 -1.50 -15.38 -11.26
C LYS A 69 -1.00 -14.76 -12.56
N LYS A 70 0.00 -13.88 -12.50
CA LYS A 70 0.55 -13.15 -13.66
C LYS A 70 1.91 -13.74 -14.04
N THR A 71 2.22 -13.69 -15.33
CA THR A 71 3.59 -13.90 -15.83
C THR A 71 4.34 -12.57 -15.85
N TRP A 72 5.63 -12.62 -15.55
CA TRP A 72 6.48 -11.43 -15.43
C TRP A 72 7.71 -11.61 -16.32
N ALA A 73 8.14 -10.52 -16.97
CA ALA A 73 9.28 -10.56 -17.89
C ALA A 73 10.62 -10.71 -17.13
N SER A 74 10.70 -10.16 -15.91
CA SER A 74 11.87 -10.27 -15.05
C SER A 74 11.50 -10.38 -13.57
N GLU A 75 12.48 -10.73 -12.72
CA GLU A 75 12.32 -10.68 -11.27
C GLU A 75 12.02 -9.25 -10.80
N THR A 76 12.71 -8.25 -11.36
CA THR A 76 12.50 -6.84 -11.03
C THR A 76 11.06 -6.42 -11.30
N ASP A 77 10.50 -6.80 -12.45
CA ASP A 77 9.11 -6.50 -12.79
C ASP A 77 8.15 -7.17 -11.81
N LYS A 78 8.43 -8.42 -11.43
CA LYS A 78 7.63 -9.14 -10.43
C LYS A 78 7.67 -8.46 -9.06
N VAL A 79 8.84 -7.96 -8.64
CA VAL A 79 8.99 -7.25 -7.36
C VAL A 79 8.24 -5.91 -7.41
N ASN A 80 8.38 -5.14 -8.48
CA ASN A 80 7.65 -3.88 -8.65
C ASN A 80 6.13 -4.11 -8.68
N GLY A 81 5.69 -5.15 -9.38
CA GLY A 81 4.30 -5.61 -9.34
C GLY A 81 3.84 -6.00 -7.93
N MET A 82 4.68 -6.69 -7.16
CA MET A 82 4.40 -7.03 -5.77
C MET A 82 4.26 -5.79 -4.88
N VAL A 83 5.08 -4.75 -5.09
CA VAL A 83 4.95 -3.47 -4.38
C VAL A 83 3.64 -2.79 -4.74
N GLN A 84 3.32 -2.66 -6.02
CA GLN A 84 2.09 -2.02 -6.51
C GLN A 84 0.83 -2.73 -5.99
N GLU A 85 0.78 -4.07 -6.08
CA GLU A 85 -0.36 -4.84 -5.56
C GLU A 85 -0.43 -4.77 -4.02
N ASN A 86 0.71 -4.66 -3.33
CA ASN A 86 0.73 -4.45 -1.89
C ASN A 86 0.16 -3.08 -1.52
N VAL A 87 0.47 -2.01 -2.27
CA VAL A 87 -0.17 -0.70 -2.08
C VAL A 87 -1.69 -0.82 -2.18
N ILE A 88 -2.21 -1.52 -3.19
CA ILE A 88 -3.65 -1.78 -3.34
C ILE A 88 -4.21 -2.56 -2.14
N ALA A 89 -3.53 -3.61 -1.68
CA ALA A 89 -3.96 -4.37 -0.51
C ALA A 89 -4.00 -3.50 0.75
N GLN A 90 -3.01 -2.62 0.94
CA GLN A 90 -2.95 -1.73 2.10
C GLN A 90 -3.99 -0.60 2.04
N LEU A 91 -4.33 -0.11 0.84
CA LEU A 91 -5.47 0.79 0.64
C LEU A 91 -6.78 0.13 1.09
N ASN A 92 -7.00 -1.14 0.76
CA ASN A 92 -8.18 -1.87 1.21
C ASN A 92 -8.17 -2.09 2.74
N ASN A 93 -7.01 -2.36 3.33
CA ASN A 93 -6.90 -2.51 4.78
C ASN A 93 -7.19 -1.20 5.51
N ILE A 94 -6.63 -0.07 5.07
CA ILE A 94 -6.81 1.21 5.77
C ILE A 94 -8.26 1.70 5.75
N LYS A 95 -9.03 1.35 4.70
CA LYS A 95 -10.47 1.64 4.62
C LYS A 95 -11.30 0.98 5.72
N THR A 96 -10.76 -0.05 6.37
CA THR A 96 -11.43 -0.70 7.51
C THR A 96 -11.26 0.09 8.82
N HIS A 97 -10.34 1.06 8.86
CA HIS A 97 -10.14 1.91 10.04
C HIS A 97 -11.33 2.87 10.23
N PRO A 98 -11.95 2.94 11.43
CA PRO A 98 -13.18 3.71 11.63
C PRO A 98 -13.08 5.19 11.23
N SER A 99 -11.99 5.88 11.63
CA SER A 99 -11.80 7.30 11.27
C SER A 99 -11.65 7.51 9.76
N VAL A 100 -11.02 6.56 9.05
CA VAL A 100 -10.83 6.61 7.60
C VAL A 100 -12.14 6.32 6.89
N ALA A 101 -12.88 5.30 7.33
CA ALA A 101 -14.19 4.97 6.77
C ALA A 101 -15.18 6.14 6.89
N VAL A 102 -15.19 6.83 8.04
CA VAL A 102 -16.00 8.04 8.25
C VAL A 102 -15.53 9.17 7.34
N GLY A 103 -14.21 9.45 7.30
CA GLY A 103 -13.67 10.53 6.46
C GLY A 103 -13.94 10.34 4.97
N LEU A 104 -13.86 9.11 4.46
CA LEU A 104 -14.18 8.79 3.07
C LEU A 104 -15.68 8.96 2.78
N ARG A 105 -16.54 8.47 3.68
CA ARG A 105 -18.01 8.61 3.54
C ARG A 105 -18.43 10.08 3.53
N ASP A 106 -17.81 10.90 4.37
CA ASP A 106 -18.15 12.30 4.54
C ASP A 106 -17.39 13.21 3.54
N HIS A 107 -16.62 12.62 2.62
CA HIS A 107 -15.80 13.32 1.61
C HIS A 107 -14.79 14.33 2.20
N THR A 108 -14.33 14.09 3.43
CA THR A 108 -13.33 14.93 4.12
C THR A 108 -11.92 14.36 4.02
N LEU A 109 -11.78 13.13 3.51
CA LEU A 109 -10.51 12.42 3.40
C LEU A 109 -10.36 11.80 2.01
N ARG A 110 -9.17 11.94 1.42
CA ARG A 110 -8.75 11.25 0.19
C ARG A 110 -7.67 10.23 0.48
N LEU A 111 -7.73 9.09 -0.20
CA LEU A 111 -6.70 8.07 -0.19
C LEU A 111 -5.91 8.07 -1.51
N HIS A 112 -4.59 7.96 -1.37
CA HIS A 112 -3.65 7.91 -2.48
C HIS A 112 -2.82 6.63 -2.41
N GLY A 113 -2.66 5.94 -3.53
CA GLY A 113 -1.74 4.80 -3.65
C GLY A 113 -0.57 5.18 -4.54
N TRP A 114 0.64 5.25 -3.98
CA TRP A 114 1.83 5.66 -4.73
C TRP A 114 2.85 4.52 -4.84
N PHE A 115 3.57 4.50 -5.94
CA PHE A 115 4.79 3.74 -6.16
C PHE A 115 5.91 4.74 -6.46
N TYR A 116 6.89 4.83 -5.57
CA TYR A 116 8.06 5.71 -5.71
C TYR A 116 9.24 4.92 -6.27
N ASP A 117 9.76 5.33 -7.42
CA ASP A 117 11.02 4.80 -7.92
C ASP A 117 12.20 5.56 -7.30
N ILE A 118 12.96 4.88 -6.46
CA ILE A 118 14.14 5.43 -5.77
C ILE A 118 15.24 5.83 -6.77
N GLU A 119 15.38 5.11 -7.89
CA GLU A 119 16.48 5.35 -8.84
C GLU A 119 16.24 6.61 -9.67
N THR A 120 15.03 6.82 -10.13
CA THR A 120 14.68 7.97 -10.99
C THR A 120 14.12 9.15 -10.21
N GLY A 121 13.54 8.89 -9.03
CA GLY A 121 12.77 9.86 -8.26
C GLY A 121 11.32 9.99 -8.71
N ASP A 122 10.87 9.21 -9.69
CA ASP A 122 9.52 9.29 -10.23
C ASP A 122 8.49 8.69 -9.27
N ILE A 123 7.29 9.26 -9.28
CA ILE A 123 6.15 8.73 -8.54
C ILE A 123 5.07 8.34 -9.53
N GLN A 124 4.63 7.09 -9.44
CA GLN A 124 3.42 6.63 -10.09
C GLN A 124 2.29 6.57 -9.06
N ALA A 125 1.11 7.04 -9.42
CA ALA A 125 -0.06 7.04 -8.57
C ALA A 125 -1.18 6.17 -9.15
N LEU A 126 -1.89 5.47 -8.28
CA LEU A 126 -2.97 4.57 -8.63
C LEU A 126 -4.23 5.36 -9.00
N ASP A 127 -4.64 5.24 -10.24
CA ASP A 127 -5.92 5.76 -10.73
C ASP A 127 -7.05 4.75 -10.43
N LYS A 128 -8.08 5.21 -9.70
CA LYS A 128 -9.27 4.42 -9.36
C LYS A 128 -9.98 3.85 -10.58
N ASN A 129 -10.08 4.63 -11.65
CA ASN A 129 -10.91 4.34 -12.82
C ASN A 129 -10.25 3.29 -13.70
N THR A 130 -8.95 3.47 -13.97
CA THR A 130 -8.17 2.58 -14.82
C THR A 130 -7.55 1.42 -14.04
N LYS A 131 -7.56 1.47 -12.70
CA LYS A 131 -6.89 0.52 -11.80
C LYS A 131 -5.42 0.29 -12.16
N SER A 132 -4.79 1.35 -12.67
CA SER A 132 -3.42 1.32 -13.17
C SER A 132 -2.62 2.44 -12.52
N PHE A 133 -1.32 2.23 -12.41
CA PHE A 133 -0.39 3.24 -11.93
C PHE A 133 -0.01 4.17 -13.09
N VAL A 134 -0.26 5.46 -12.93
CA VAL A 134 0.03 6.53 -13.91
C VAL A 134 1.05 7.51 -13.34
N SER A 135 1.79 8.25 -14.17
CA SER A 135 2.73 9.25 -13.69
C SER A 135 2.01 10.34 -12.88
N LEU A 136 2.43 10.58 -11.63
CA LEU A 136 1.85 11.60 -10.76
C LEU A 136 2.17 13.01 -11.26
N SER A 137 3.35 13.24 -11.83
CA SER A 137 3.74 14.56 -12.34
C SER A 137 2.89 14.99 -13.53
N GLU A 138 2.42 14.03 -14.33
CA GLU A 138 1.53 14.26 -15.46
C GLU A 138 0.05 14.28 -15.04
N ASN A 139 -0.30 13.68 -13.90
CA ASN A 139 -1.66 13.52 -13.41
C ASN A 139 -1.74 13.94 -11.92
N PRO A 140 -1.49 15.23 -11.58
CA PRO A 140 -1.30 15.66 -10.18
C PRO A 140 -2.54 15.52 -9.30
N ASP A 141 -3.72 15.46 -9.91
CA ASP A 141 -5.01 15.36 -9.21
C ASP A 141 -5.49 13.91 -9.05
N VAL A 142 -4.70 12.91 -9.45
CA VAL A 142 -5.10 11.50 -9.35
C VAL A 142 -5.10 11.04 -7.89
N PHE A 143 -6.18 10.38 -7.48
CA PHE A 143 -6.31 9.73 -6.19
C PHE A 143 -7.16 8.46 -6.31
N PHE A 144 -7.09 7.59 -5.32
CA PHE A 144 -7.78 6.31 -5.32
C PHE A 144 -9.22 6.42 -4.83
N GLU A 145 -9.49 7.16 -3.76
CA GLU A 145 -10.84 7.36 -3.22
C GLU A 145 -10.99 8.62 -2.40
#